data_AF-A0A844Z858-F1
#
_entry.id   AF-A0A844Z858-F1
#
_cell.length_a   1.000
_cell.length_b   1.000
_cell.length_c   1.000
_cell.angle_alpha   90.00
_cell.angle_beta   90.00
_cell.angle_gamma   90.00
#
_symmetry.space_group_name_H-M   'P 1'
#
loop_
_entity.id
_entity.type
_entity.pdbx_description
1 polymer ?
#
loop_
_entity_poly.entity_id
_entity_poly.type
_entity_poly.pdbx_seq_one_letter_code
_entity_poly.pdbx_strand_id
1 'polypeptide(L)'
;MLRRMGGHGLRDAKASWIGLNHFGQSFRQPLVLLRCFVAEIAQASQRSIMLANCCAPRMTEDEGLMLETLALCGRNPERAKRNLARLTDGGSTIRPFSVARALNIALENMGRPLEG
;
A
#
# COMPACT_ATOMS: atom_id res chain seq x y z
N MET A 1 -2.23 -2.71 8.67
CA MET A 1 -1.01 -3.42 8.21
C MET A 1 0.06 -2.45 7.71
N LEU A 2 -0.27 -1.56 6.76
CA LEU A 2 0.66 -0.59 6.14
C LEU A 2 1.50 0.20 7.17
N ARG A 3 0.86 0.87 8.13
CA ARG A 3 1.55 1.60 9.22
C ARG A 3 2.61 0.80 9.95
N ARG A 4 2.30 -0.46 10.27
CA ARG A 4 3.25 -1.31 11.00
C ARG A 4 4.44 -1.68 10.14
N MET A 5 4.23 -1.95 8.86
CA MET A 5 5.32 -2.26 7.94
C MET A 5 6.21 -1.06 7.66
N GLY A 6 5.65 0.14 7.53
CA GLY A 6 6.42 1.35 7.31
C GLY A 6 7.15 1.85 8.58
N GLY A 7 6.56 1.70 9.77
CA GLY A 7 7.17 2.16 11.02
C GLY A 7 8.00 1.12 11.80
N HIS A 8 7.71 -0.17 11.64
CA HIS A 8 8.38 -1.27 12.38
C HIS A 8 9.07 -2.29 11.45
N GLY A 9 9.12 -2.01 10.15
CA GLY A 9 9.80 -2.83 9.15
C GLY A 9 8.87 -3.81 8.41
N LEU A 10 9.26 -4.13 7.17
CA LEU A 10 8.44 -4.93 6.24
C LEU A 10 8.07 -6.32 6.78
N ARG A 11 8.90 -6.90 7.64
CA ARG A 11 8.70 -8.24 8.24
C ARG A 11 7.97 -8.21 9.59
N ASP A 12 7.29 -7.12 9.94
CA ASP A 12 6.54 -6.99 11.20
C ASP A 12 5.60 -8.19 11.43
N ALA A 13 5.77 -8.84 12.58
CA ALA A 13 5.02 -10.04 12.95
C ALA A 13 3.53 -9.73 13.13
N LYS A 14 3.20 -8.57 13.72
CA LYS A 14 1.81 -8.17 13.94
C LYS A 14 1.09 -7.83 12.64
N ALA A 15 1.77 -7.24 11.66
CA ALA A 15 1.24 -7.04 10.31
C ALA A 15 0.92 -8.38 9.65
N SER A 16 1.79 -9.39 9.82
CA SER A 16 1.55 -10.76 9.35
C SER A 16 0.33 -11.38 10.01
N TRP A 17 0.20 -11.23 11.33
CA TRP A 17 -0.94 -11.73 12.10
C TRP A 17 -2.26 -11.04 11.71
N ILE A 18 -2.26 -9.72 11.49
CA ILE A 18 -3.43 -8.99 10.98
C ILE A 18 -3.81 -9.52 9.59
N GLY A 19 -2.83 -9.75 8.72
CA GLY A 19 -3.06 -10.33 7.40
C GLY A 19 -3.71 -11.72 7.48
N LEU A 20 -3.17 -12.61 8.31
CA LEU A 20 -3.72 -13.94 8.55
C LEU A 20 -5.17 -13.87 9.08
N ASN A 21 -5.44 -13.00 10.05
CA ASN A 21 -6.78 -12.86 10.62
C ASN A 21 -7.80 -12.27 9.63
N HIS A 22 -7.35 -11.42 8.71
CA HIS A 22 -8.24 -10.76 7.75
C HIS A 22 -8.47 -11.59 6.47
N PHE A 23 -7.42 -12.22 5.93
CA PHE A 23 -7.46 -12.93 4.65
C PHE A 23 -7.47 -14.47 4.80
N GLY A 24 -7.33 -15.01 6.01
CA GLY A 24 -7.28 -16.45 6.25
C GLY A 24 -6.10 -17.11 5.54
N GLN A 25 -6.30 -18.28 4.96
CA GLN A 25 -5.24 -19.07 4.31
C GLN A 25 -4.58 -18.35 3.12
N SER A 26 -5.32 -17.48 2.43
CA SER A 26 -4.85 -16.72 1.27
C SER A 26 -4.03 -15.48 1.63
N PHE A 27 -3.75 -15.22 2.92
CA PHE A 27 -3.09 -14.00 3.38
C PHE A 27 -1.70 -13.75 2.80
N ARG A 28 -0.99 -14.79 2.37
CA ARG A 28 0.41 -14.68 1.92
C ARG A 28 0.55 -13.77 0.71
N GLN A 29 -0.31 -13.93 -0.30
CA GLN A 29 -0.27 -13.13 -1.52
C GLN A 29 -0.49 -11.62 -1.27
N PRO A 30 -1.59 -11.16 -0.64
CA PRO A 30 -1.79 -9.75 -0.36
C PRO A 30 -0.72 -9.20 0.60
N LEU A 31 -0.25 -10.00 1.57
CA LEU A 31 0.80 -9.56 2.48
C LEU A 31 2.13 -9.32 1.77
N VAL A 32 2.55 -10.22 0.87
CA VAL A 32 3.78 -10.06 0.09
C VAL A 32 3.67 -8.88 -0.88
N LEU A 33 2.54 -8.74 -1.56
CA LEU A 33 2.32 -7.62 -2.48
C LEU A 33 2.27 -6.29 -1.74
N LEU A 34 1.65 -6.22 -0.57
CA LEU A 34 1.64 -5.01 0.26
C LEU A 34 3.04 -4.66 0.78
N ARG A 35 3.86 -5.65 1.16
CA ARG A 35 5.27 -5.43 1.52
C ARG A 35 6.07 -4.87 0.35
N CYS A 36 5.88 -5.44 -0.83
CA CYS A 36 6.55 -4.99 -2.04
C CYS A 36 6.11 -3.54 -2.36
N PHE A 37 4.82 -3.23 -2.26
CA PHE A 37 4.31 -1.88 -2.48
C PHE A 37 4.95 -0.85 -1.54
N VAL A 38 5.03 -1.14 -0.23
CA VAL A 38 5.68 -0.26 0.74
C VAL A 38 7.17 -0.09 0.42
N ALA A 39 7.86 -1.17 0.03
CA ALA A 39 9.27 -1.11 -0.35
C ALA A 39 9.50 -0.27 -1.61
N GLU A 40 8.68 -0.43 -2.63
CA GLU A 40 8.79 0.30 -3.90
C GLU A 40 8.52 1.80 -3.71
N ILE A 41 7.53 2.19 -2.89
CA ILE A 41 7.31 3.61 -2.60
C ILE A 41 8.50 4.17 -1.79
N ALA A 42 8.96 3.45 -0.77
CA ALA A 42 10.10 3.88 0.03
C ALA A 42 11.38 4.05 -0.82
N GLN A 43 11.58 3.18 -1.83
CA GLN A 43 12.71 3.27 -2.75
C GLN A 43 12.54 4.38 -3.79
N ALA A 44 11.33 4.60 -4.30
CA ALA A 44 11.07 5.61 -5.31
C ALA A 44 11.03 7.04 -4.75
N SER A 45 10.64 7.20 -3.49
CA SER A 45 10.41 8.50 -2.87
C SER A 45 11.69 9.30 -2.67
N GLN A 46 11.67 10.56 -3.10
CA GLN A 46 12.76 11.53 -2.84
C GLN A 46 12.56 12.30 -1.53
N ARG A 47 11.45 12.05 -0.83
CA ARG A 47 11.14 12.64 0.47
C ARG A 47 10.80 11.58 1.51
N SER A 48 10.83 12.00 2.77
CA SER A 48 10.32 11.15 3.86
C SER A 48 8.80 11.02 3.74
N ILE A 49 8.33 9.78 3.88
CA ILE A 49 6.92 9.41 3.83
C ILE A 49 6.40 9.39 5.27
N MET A 50 5.38 10.20 5.54
CA MET A 50 4.85 10.38 6.89
C MET A 50 3.75 9.37 7.17
N LEU A 51 3.99 8.51 8.16
CA LEU A 51 3.00 7.56 8.67
C LEU A 51 2.63 7.94 10.10
N ALA A 52 1.34 7.86 10.41
CA ALA A 52 0.89 8.00 11.77
C ALA A 52 1.25 6.75 12.59
N ASN A 53 1.32 6.92 13.90
CA ASN A 53 1.49 5.79 14.81
C ASN A 53 0.37 4.76 14.58
N CYS A 54 0.69 3.48 14.75
CA CYS A 54 -0.26 2.41 14.42
C CYS A 54 -1.60 2.48 15.18
N CYS A 55 -1.64 3.17 16.33
CA CYS A 55 -2.82 3.38 17.16
C CYS A 55 -3.52 4.74 16.93
N ALA A 56 -3.03 5.60 16.05
CA ALA A 56 -3.62 6.91 15.81
C ALA A 56 -4.96 6.79 15.06
N PRO A 57 -6.02 7.53 15.46
CA PRO A 57 -7.34 7.41 14.82
C PRO A 57 -7.42 8.08 13.44
N ARG A 58 -6.57 9.08 13.18
CA ARG A 58 -6.55 9.83 11.91
C ARG A 58 -5.44 9.32 11.00
N MET A 59 -5.65 9.45 9.70
CA MET A 59 -4.64 9.17 8.68
C MET A 59 -3.82 10.42 8.35
N THR A 60 -2.56 10.23 8.01
CA THR A 60 -1.76 11.25 7.34
C THR A 60 -2.21 11.40 5.89
N GLU A 61 -1.81 12.49 5.24
CA GLU A 61 -2.06 12.67 3.81
C GLU A 61 -1.41 11.56 2.98
N ASP A 62 -0.17 11.19 3.30
CA ASP A 62 0.56 10.13 2.60
C ASP A 62 -0.14 8.77 2.72
N GLU A 63 -0.68 8.46 3.90
CA GLU A 63 -1.48 7.25 4.09
C GLU A 63 -2.74 7.25 3.22
N GLY A 64 -3.42 8.41 3.15
CA GLY A 64 -4.57 8.60 2.27
C GLY A 64 -4.22 8.39 0.80
N LEU A 65 -3.14 9.01 0.33
CA LEU A 65 -2.67 8.86 -1.06
C LEU A 65 -2.31 7.41 -1.40
N MET A 66 -1.69 6.67 -0.46
CA MET A 66 -1.37 5.26 -0.67
C MET A 66 -2.62 4.40 -0.80
N LEU A 67 -3.58 4.56 0.12
CA LEU A 67 -4.83 3.80 0.09
C LEU A 67 -5.65 4.12 -1.16
N GLU A 68 -5.76 5.40 -1.51
CA GLU A 68 -6.46 5.84 -2.70
C GLU A 68 -5.79 5.29 -3.98
N THR A 69 -4.45 5.27 -4.03
CA THR A 69 -3.71 4.65 -5.15
C THR A 69 -4.06 3.17 -5.29
N LEU A 70 -4.08 2.41 -4.19
CA LEU A 70 -4.41 0.99 -4.20
C LEU A 70 -5.88 0.71 -4.60
N ALA A 71 -6.80 1.62 -4.28
CA ALA A 71 -8.21 1.51 -4.63
C ALA A 71 -8.54 1.97 -6.07
N LEU A 72 -7.78 2.94 -6.60
CA LEU A 72 -8.04 3.54 -7.90
C LEU A 72 -7.16 3.01 -9.03
N CYS A 73 -6.05 2.32 -8.77
CA CYS A 73 -5.11 1.91 -9.83
C CYS A 73 -5.76 1.07 -10.95
N GLY A 74 -6.85 0.35 -10.68
CA GLY A 74 -7.64 -0.36 -11.69
C GLY A 74 -8.66 0.51 -12.44
N ARG A 75 -9.36 1.40 -11.73
CA ARG A 75 -10.50 2.17 -12.26
C ARG A 75 -10.08 3.53 -12.83
N ASN A 76 -9.07 4.15 -12.25
CA ASN A 76 -8.54 5.45 -12.63
C ASN A 76 -6.99 5.45 -12.50
N PRO A 77 -6.28 4.79 -13.44
CA PRO A 77 -4.83 4.65 -13.38
C PRO A 77 -4.10 5.99 -13.40
N GLU A 78 -4.65 7.01 -14.07
CA GLU A 78 -4.05 8.34 -14.13
C GLU A 78 -4.09 9.08 -12.79
N ARG A 79 -5.19 8.97 -12.03
CA ARG A 79 -5.26 9.51 -10.67
C ARG A 79 -4.30 8.77 -9.73
N ALA A 80 -4.23 7.44 -9.84
CA ALA A 80 -3.29 6.64 -9.05
C ALA A 80 -1.82 7.02 -9.35
N LYS A 81 -1.45 7.23 -10.62
CA LYS A 81 -0.10 7.71 -10.99
C LYS A 81 0.19 9.12 -10.45
N ARG A 82 -0.79 10.03 -10.49
CA ARG A 82 -0.63 11.38 -9.90
C ARG A 82 -0.42 11.30 -8.38
N ASN A 83 -1.17 10.44 -7.69
CA ASN A 83 -0.98 10.22 -6.26
C ASN A 83 0.41 9.67 -5.94
N LEU A 84 0.88 8.70 -6.74
CA LEU A 84 2.25 8.19 -6.60
C LEU A 84 3.29 9.28 -6.86
N ALA A 85 3.12 10.13 -7.86
CA ALA A 85 4.04 11.25 -8.12
C ALA A 85 4.11 12.23 -6.94
N ARG A 86 2.97 12.50 -6.27
CA ARG A 86 2.91 13.31 -5.04
C ARG A 86 3.54 12.62 -3.84
N LEU A 87 3.38 11.30 -3.73
CA LEU A 87 4.03 10.49 -2.69
C LEU A 87 5.54 10.46 -2.85
N THR A 88 6.03 10.31 -4.09
CA THR A 88 7.44 10.11 -4.39
C THR A 88 8.22 11.40 -4.63
N ASP A 89 7.56 12.56 -4.59
CA ASP A 89 8.12 13.87 -4.91
C ASP A 89 8.83 13.89 -6.28
N GLY A 90 8.11 13.41 -7.31
CA GLY A 90 8.62 13.31 -8.68
C GLY A 90 9.49 12.09 -8.98
N GLY A 91 9.72 11.21 -8.00
CA GLY A 91 10.40 9.93 -8.21
C GLY A 91 9.62 8.93 -9.09
N SER A 92 10.28 7.86 -9.53
CA SER A 92 9.70 6.87 -10.47
C SER A 92 8.41 6.23 -9.95
N THR A 93 7.32 6.33 -10.71
CA THR A 93 6.01 5.79 -10.32
C THR A 93 5.72 4.40 -10.90
N ILE A 94 6.54 3.93 -11.85
CA ILE A 94 6.27 2.72 -12.64
C ILE A 94 6.21 1.47 -11.74
N ARG A 95 7.23 1.26 -10.91
CA ARG A 95 7.31 0.07 -10.05
C ARG A 95 6.26 0.10 -8.93
N PRO A 96 6.10 1.20 -8.16
CA PRO A 96 5.01 1.31 -7.19
C PRO A 96 3.63 1.09 -7.82
N PHE A 97 3.38 1.62 -9.02
CA PHE A 97 2.11 1.45 -9.74
C PHE A 97 1.88 -0.01 -10.16
N SER A 98 2.89 -0.68 -10.71
CA SER A 98 2.79 -2.09 -11.11
C SER A 98 2.41 -2.98 -9.93
N VAL A 99 3.08 -2.80 -8.80
CA VAL A 99 2.79 -3.58 -7.58
C VAL A 99 1.44 -3.20 -6.99
N ALA A 100 1.05 -1.92 -7.01
CA ALA A 100 -0.28 -1.48 -6.61
C ALA A 100 -1.37 -2.17 -7.43
N ARG A 101 -1.20 -2.27 -8.76
CA ARG A 101 -2.16 -2.95 -9.63
C ARG A 101 -2.21 -4.45 -9.37
N ALA A 102 -1.06 -5.09 -9.17
CA ALA A 102 -1.01 -6.51 -8.80
C ALA A 102 -1.72 -6.80 -7.47
N LEU A 103 -1.53 -5.94 -6.46
CA LEU A 103 -2.25 -6.06 -5.18
C LEU A 103 -3.75 -5.87 -5.36
N ASN A 104 -4.16 -4.85 -6.12
CA ASN A 104 -5.57 -4.57 -6.39
C ASN A 104 -6.27 -5.74 -7.10
N ILE A 105 -5.64 -6.33 -8.13
CA ILE A 105 -6.15 -7.54 -8.81
C ILE A 105 -6.22 -8.73 -7.85
N ALA A 106 -5.20 -8.94 -7.00
CA ALA A 106 -5.23 -10.02 -6.03
C ALA A 106 -6.41 -9.88 -5.05
N LEU A 107 -6.69 -8.65 -4.61
CA LEU A 107 -7.83 -8.34 -3.73
C LEU A 107 -9.18 -8.52 -4.44
N GLU A 108 -9.29 -8.12 -5.70
CA GLU A 108 -10.47 -8.39 -6.55
C GLU A 108 -10.73 -9.89 -6.68
N ASN A 109 -9.70 -10.70 -6.99
CA ASN A 109 -9.81 -12.14 -7.13
C ASN A 109 -10.21 -12.86 -5.83
N MET A 110 -9.92 -12.25 -4.67
CA MET A 110 -10.35 -12.76 -3.36
C MET A 110 -11.76 -12.29 -2.96
N GLY A 111 -12.47 -11.56 -3.83
CA GLY A 111 -13.78 -10.99 -3.54
C GLY A 111 -13.75 -9.87 -2.48
N ARG A 112 -12.60 -9.21 -2.34
CA ARG A 112 -12.35 -8.15 -1.33
C ARG A 112 -11.76 -6.90 -1.98
N PRO A 113 -12.45 -6.28 -2.97
CA PRO A 113 -11.94 -5.09 -3.62
C PRO A 113 -11.77 -3.94 -2.60
N LEU A 114 -10.77 -3.10 -2.83
CA LEU A 114 -10.63 -1.86 -2.07
C LEU A 114 -11.57 -0.81 -2.67
N GLU A 115 -12.53 -0.36 -1.86
CA GLU A 115 -13.33 0.80 -2.20
C GLU A 115 -12.52 2.08 -1.97
N GLY A 116 -12.65 3.02 -2.88
CA GLY A 116 -12.01 4.32 -2.86
C GLY A 116 -12.80 5.30 -3.71
#